data_AF-A0A1P8B363-F1
#
_entry.id   AF-A0A1P8B363-F1
#
_cell.length_a   1.000
_cell.length_b   1.000
_cell.length_c   1.000
_cell.angle_alpha   90.00
_cell.angle_beta   90.00
_cell.angle_gamma   90.00
#
_symmetry.space_group_name_H-M   'P 1'
#
loop_
_entity.id
_entity.type
_entity.pdbx_description
1 polymer ?
#
loop_
_entity_poly.entity_id
_entity_poly.type
_entity_poly.pdbx_seq_one_letter_code
_entity_poly.pdbx_strand_id
1 'polypeptide(L)'
;MERLSGEKEQSVEAFGWAARDSSGHLSPFVFSRRKTGEEEVRVKVLYCGICHSDLHCLKNEWHSSIYPLVPGHEIIGEVSEIGNKVSKFNLGDKVGVGCIVDSCRTCESCREDQENYCTKAIATYNGVHHDGTINYGGYSDHIVVDERYAVKIPHTLPLVSAAPLLCAGISMYSPMKYFGLTGPDKHVGIVGLGGLGHIGVRFAKAFGTKVTVVSSTTGKSKDALDTLGADGFLVSTDEDQMKVSTLFRLQWELWMA
;
A
#
# COMPACT_ATOMS: atom_id res chain seq x y z
N MET A 1 28.63 17.51 -19.11
CA MET A 1 28.47 16.96 -17.74
C MET A 1 28.78 15.48 -17.82
N GLU A 2 30.04 15.15 -17.58
CA GLU A 2 30.55 13.78 -17.61
C GLU A 2 29.96 13.00 -16.42
N ARG A 3 29.22 11.93 -16.71
CA ARG A 3 28.89 10.91 -15.70
C ARG A 3 30.21 10.22 -15.33
N LEU A 4 30.57 10.27 -14.05
CA LEU A 4 31.77 9.62 -13.52
C LEU A 4 31.70 8.12 -13.82
N SER A 5 32.75 7.60 -14.46
CA SER A 5 32.86 6.23 -14.96
C SER A 5 32.70 5.12 -13.90
N GLY A 6 32.72 5.46 -12.61
CA GLY A 6 32.48 4.54 -11.49
C GLY A 6 31.00 4.25 -11.20
N GLU A 7 30.05 5.10 -11.60
CA GLU A 7 28.61 4.88 -11.33
C GLU A 7 28.02 3.72 -12.12
N LYS A 8 28.56 3.43 -13.32
CA LYS A 8 28.12 2.30 -14.14
C LYS A 8 28.47 0.95 -13.51
N GLU A 9 29.50 0.88 -12.68
CA GLU A 9 30.03 -0.38 -12.14
C GLU A 9 29.24 -0.90 -10.93
N GLN A 10 28.31 -0.10 -10.38
CA GLN A 10 27.53 -0.41 -9.18
C GLN A 10 26.02 -0.60 -9.42
N SER A 11 25.59 -0.67 -10.68
CA SER A 11 24.18 -0.75 -11.04
C SER A 11 23.84 -2.01 -11.84
N VAL A 12 22.62 -2.50 -11.68
CA VAL A 12 22.06 -3.66 -12.38
C VAL A 12 20.91 -3.18 -13.25
N GLU A 13 20.91 -3.57 -14.53
CA GLU A 13 19.87 -3.23 -15.48
C GLU A 13 18.49 -3.74 -15.00
N ALA A 14 17.46 -2.94 -15.23
CA ALA A 14 16.07 -3.24 -14.93
C ALA A 14 15.18 -2.79 -16.09
N PHE A 15 14.07 -3.48 -16.26
CA PHE A 15 13.05 -3.16 -17.25
C PHE A 15 11.72 -2.88 -16.58
N GLY A 16 11.02 -1.85 -17.03
CA GLY A 16 9.69 -1.53 -16.53
C GLY A 16 8.89 -0.66 -17.48
N TRP A 17 7.76 -0.16 -16.99
CA TRP A 17 6.88 0.75 -17.72
C TRP A 17 6.83 2.09 -17.00
N ALA A 18 7.15 3.16 -17.72
CA ALA A 18 7.23 4.51 -17.15
C ALA A 18 6.33 5.51 -17.86
N ALA A 19 5.87 6.53 -17.16
CA ALA A 19 5.41 7.78 -17.78
C ALA A 19 6.58 8.76 -17.88
N ARG A 20 6.51 9.66 -18.87
CA ARG A 20 7.51 10.72 -19.09
C ARG A 20 6.97 12.13 -18.86
N ASP A 21 5.65 12.24 -18.70
CA ASP A 21 4.92 13.48 -18.51
C ASP A 21 3.54 13.18 -17.88
N SER A 22 2.79 14.25 -17.58
CA SER A 22 1.50 14.20 -16.92
C SER A 22 0.34 13.67 -17.78
N SER A 23 0.58 13.22 -19.01
CA SER A 23 -0.42 12.41 -19.74
C SER A 23 -0.65 11.06 -19.04
N GLY A 24 0.35 10.58 -18.29
CA GLY A 24 0.34 9.28 -17.64
C GLY A 24 0.47 8.11 -18.61
N HIS A 25 0.82 8.34 -19.88
CA HIS A 25 1.01 7.27 -20.84
C HIS A 25 2.24 6.42 -20.49
N LEU A 26 1.98 5.18 -20.10
CA LEU A 26 3.00 4.20 -19.77
C LEU A 26 3.57 3.56 -21.05
N SER A 27 4.89 3.55 -21.18
CA SER A 27 5.59 2.80 -22.24
C SER A 27 6.86 2.13 -21.71
N PRO A 28 7.41 1.11 -22.39
CA PRO A 28 8.62 0.41 -21.98
C PRO A 28 9.78 1.34 -21.64
N PHE A 29 10.51 1.05 -20.58
CA PHE A 29 11.61 1.87 -20.06
C PHE A 29 12.69 0.97 -19.46
N VAL A 30 13.93 1.13 -19.95
CA VAL A 30 15.12 0.47 -19.40
C VAL A 30 15.85 1.45 -18.50
N PHE A 31 16.19 1.01 -17.31
CA PHE A 31 16.87 1.81 -16.30
C PHE A 31 17.84 0.94 -15.50
N SER A 32 18.51 1.53 -14.52
CA SER A 32 19.39 0.79 -13.62
C SER A 32 18.91 0.92 -12.19
N ARG A 33 19.04 -0.16 -11.42
CA ARG A 33 18.91 -0.15 -9.95
C ARG A 33 20.29 -0.33 -9.33
N ARG A 34 20.43 0.07 -8.06
CA ARG A 34 21.64 -0.22 -7.29
C ARG A 34 21.90 -1.74 -7.19
N LYS A 35 23.17 -2.09 -6.95
CA LYS A 35 23.54 -3.42 -6.46
C LYS A 35 22.87 -3.70 -5.11
N THR A 36 22.70 -4.98 -4.81
CA THR A 36 22.10 -5.42 -3.56
C THR A 36 23.06 -5.11 -2.42
N GLY A 37 22.69 -4.15 -1.57
CA GLY A 37 23.47 -3.75 -0.39
C GLY A 37 23.51 -4.84 0.68
N GLU A 38 24.33 -4.63 1.72
CA GLU A 38 24.57 -5.63 2.78
C GLU A 38 23.30 -6.05 3.55
N GLU A 39 22.36 -5.12 3.76
CA GLU A 39 21.09 -5.34 4.48
C GLU A 39 19.89 -5.39 3.52
N GLU A 40 20.15 -5.49 2.21
CA GLU A 40 19.12 -5.42 1.18
C GLU A 40 18.86 -6.76 0.51
N VAL A 41 17.65 -6.89 -0.03
CA VAL A 41 17.24 -8.00 -0.87
C VAL A 41 16.88 -7.51 -2.26
N ARG A 42 17.31 -8.26 -3.29
CA ARG A 42 16.74 -8.12 -4.63
C ARG A 42 15.54 -9.04 -4.74
N VAL A 43 14.46 -8.48 -5.24
CA VAL A 43 13.18 -9.16 -5.39
C VAL A 43 12.84 -9.18 -6.86
N LYS A 44 12.75 -10.37 -7.45
CA LYS A 44 12.12 -10.58 -8.76
C LYS A 44 10.63 -10.35 -8.60
N VAL A 45 10.09 -9.35 -9.29
CA VAL A 45 8.67 -9.00 -9.20
C VAL A 45 7.84 -10.07 -9.92
N LEU A 46 6.81 -10.57 -9.24
CA LEU A 46 5.85 -11.53 -9.78
C LEU A 46 4.51 -10.87 -10.06
N TYR A 47 4.06 -10.01 -9.13
CA TYR A 47 2.82 -9.25 -9.24
C TYR A 47 3.05 -7.83 -8.71
N CYS A 48 2.36 -6.86 -9.30
CA CYS A 48 2.23 -5.54 -8.72
C CYS A 48 0.76 -5.10 -8.84
N GLY A 49 0.16 -4.74 -7.71
CA GLY A 49 -1.20 -4.19 -7.68
C GLY A 49 -1.26 -2.78 -8.26
N ILE A 50 -2.45 -2.38 -8.69
CA ILE A 50 -2.73 -1.05 -9.23
C ILE A 50 -3.54 -0.28 -8.20
N CYS A 51 -2.96 0.80 -7.68
CA CYS A 51 -3.59 1.68 -6.71
C CYS A 51 -3.92 3.04 -7.35
N HIS A 52 -4.94 3.73 -6.83
CA HIS A 52 -5.28 5.08 -7.32
C HIS A 52 -4.12 6.06 -7.14
N SER A 53 -3.26 5.87 -6.14
CA SER A 53 -2.05 6.67 -5.95
C SER A 53 -1.08 6.54 -7.14
N ASP A 54 -1.05 5.41 -7.83
CA ASP A 54 -0.26 5.26 -9.05
C ASP A 54 -0.79 6.21 -10.14
N LEU A 55 -2.12 6.26 -10.32
CA LEU A 55 -2.77 7.15 -11.29
C LEU A 55 -2.56 8.63 -10.95
N HIS A 56 -2.72 9.02 -9.69
CA HIS A 56 -2.52 10.41 -9.24
C HIS A 56 -1.09 10.89 -9.52
N CYS A 57 -0.08 10.04 -9.26
CA CYS A 57 1.31 10.33 -9.60
C CYS A 57 1.53 10.36 -11.11
N LEU A 58 1.01 9.39 -11.87
CA LEU A 58 1.15 9.35 -13.33
C LEU A 58 0.57 10.58 -14.02
N LYS A 59 -0.49 11.17 -13.46
CA LYS A 59 -1.15 12.38 -13.99
C LYS A 59 -0.67 13.67 -13.34
N ASN A 60 0.28 13.59 -12.40
CA ASN A 60 0.77 14.72 -11.61
C ASN A 60 -0.32 15.52 -10.90
N GLU A 61 -1.38 14.86 -10.42
CA GLU A 61 -2.52 15.53 -9.77
C GLU A 61 -2.13 16.19 -8.43
N TRP A 62 -1.01 15.75 -7.83
CA TRP A 62 -0.42 16.36 -6.63
C TRP A 62 0.76 17.29 -6.91
N HIS A 63 1.02 17.64 -8.18
CA HIS A 63 2.04 18.62 -8.59
C HIS A 63 3.46 18.35 -8.07
N SER A 64 3.80 17.08 -7.83
CA SER A 64 5.05 16.64 -7.19
C SER A 64 5.66 15.41 -7.87
N SER A 65 5.27 15.14 -9.12
CA SER A 65 5.74 13.96 -9.85
C SER A 65 7.12 14.19 -10.45
N ILE A 66 8.02 13.24 -10.23
CA ILE A 66 9.38 13.18 -10.78
C ILE A 66 9.34 12.22 -11.97
N TYR A 67 9.59 12.74 -13.16
CA TYR A 67 9.64 11.95 -14.41
C TYR A 67 11.09 11.68 -14.85
N PRO A 68 11.41 10.54 -15.49
CA PRO A 68 10.52 9.40 -15.77
C PRO A 68 9.98 8.76 -14.49
N LEU A 69 8.74 8.26 -14.51
CA LEU A 69 8.04 7.71 -13.35
C LEU A 69 7.63 6.28 -13.62
N VAL A 70 8.19 5.31 -12.88
CA VAL A 70 7.73 3.91 -12.85
C VAL A 70 6.91 3.74 -11.56
N PRO A 71 5.58 3.58 -11.63
CA PRO A 71 4.74 3.46 -10.45
C PRO A 71 4.72 2.02 -9.89
N GLY A 72 3.83 1.75 -8.95
CA GLY A 72 3.61 0.45 -8.34
C GLY A 72 4.25 0.35 -6.96
N HIS A 73 3.42 0.08 -5.95
CA HIS A 73 3.79 0.00 -4.54
C HIS A 73 3.00 -1.07 -3.78
N GLU A 74 2.42 -2.01 -4.54
CA GLU A 74 1.73 -3.20 -4.04
C GLU A 74 2.47 -4.42 -4.60
N ILE A 75 3.76 -4.56 -4.26
CA ILE A 75 4.70 -5.43 -4.96
C ILE A 75 4.78 -6.78 -4.27
N ILE A 76 4.57 -7.86 -5.02
CA ILE A 76 4.80 -9.23 -4.56
C ILE A 76 5.86 -9.86 -5.45
N GLY A 77 6.85 -10.51 -4.84
CA GLY A 77 7.93 -11.13 -5.58
C GLY A 77 8.63 -12.25 -4.83
N GLU A 78 9.73 -12.68 -5.42
CA GLU A 78 10.61 -13.73 -4.90
C GLU A 78 12.00 -13.16 -4.71
N VAL A 79 12.61 -13.44 -3.55
CA VAL A 79 13.99 -13.03 -3.25
C VAL A 79 14.96 -13.76 -4.20
N SER A 80 15.67 -12.99 -5.03
CA SER A 80 16.62 -13.49 -6.03
C SER A 80 18.08 -13.22 -5.67
N GLU A 81 18.34 -12.29 -4.75
CA GLU A 81 19.67 -11.98 -4.22
C GLU A 81 19.53 -11.45 -2.78
N ILE A 82 20.50 -11.73 -1.92
CA ILE A 82 20.53 -11.28 -0.53
C ILE A 82 21.88 -10.65 -0.20
N GLY A 83 21.85 -9.55 0.54
CA GLY A 83 23.01 -8.97 1.18
C GLY A 83 23.59 -9.89 2.26
N ASN A 84 24.87 -9.71 2.57
CA ASN A 84 25.61 -10.53 3.54
C ASN A 84 25.19 -10.33 5.01
N LYS A 85 24.45 -9.27 5.33
CA LYS A 85 23.90 -8.98 6.67
C LYS A 85 22.39 -9.22 6.76
N VAL A 86 21.74 -9.59 5.65
CA VAL A 86 20.32 -9.96 5.65
C VAL A 86 20.11 -11.17 6.53
N SER A 87 19.14 -11.08 7.44
CA SER A 87 18.82 -12.15 8.39
C SER A 87 17.36 -12.59 8.34
N LYS A 88 16.47 -11.75 7.81
CA LYS A 88 15.03 -11.99 7.76
C LYS A 88 14.63 -12.94 6.65
N PHE A 89 15.36 -12.99 5.53
CA PHE A 89 14.95 -13.70 4.31
C PHE A 89 15.99 -14.67 3.78
N ASN A 90 15.52 -15.69 3.06
CA ASN A 90 16.35 -16.59 2.26
C ASN A 90 16.05 -16.42 0.76
N LEU A 91 16.96 -16.88 -0.10
CA LEU A 91 16.69 -17.01 -1.53
C LEU A 91 15.44 -17.86 -1.77
N GLY A 92 14.56 -17.40 -2.66
CA GLY A 92 13.30 -18.08 -2.98
C GLY A 92 12.11 -17.72 -2.09
N ASP A 93 12.33 -17.01 -0.98
CA ASP A 93 11.25 -16.53 -0.10
C ASP A 93 10.29 -15.62 -0.89
N LYS A 94 8.99 -15.76 -0.61
CA LYS A 94 7.96 -14.88 -1.16
C LYS A 94 7.82 -13.66 -0.27
N VAL A 95 7.99 -12.49 -0.86
CA VAL A 95 8.06 -11.22 -0.13
C VAL A 95 7.17 -10.17 -0.76
N GLY A 96 6.70 -9.25 0.08
CA GLY A 96 5.96 -8.06 -0.31
C GLY A 96 6.75 -6.79 -0.04
N VAL A 97 6.57 -5.76 -0.88
CA VAL A 97 7.10 -4.42 -0.65
C VAL A 97 5.94 -3.43 -0.80
N GLY A 98 5.72 -2.63 0.24
CA GLY A 98 4.59 -1.70 0.35
C GLY A 98 4.93 -0.29 -0.16
N CYS A 99 4.40 0.74 0.50
CA CYS A 99 4.55 2.14 0.08
C CYS A 99 5.91 2.78 0.42
N ILE A 100 6.66 2.22 1.36
CA ILE A 100 7.88 2.82 1.94
C ILE A 100 9.04 1.85 1.73
N VAL A 101 10.19 2.37 1.30
CA VAL A 101 11.43 1.60 1.08
C VAL A 101 12.57 2.01 2.01
N ASP A 102 12.46 3.15 2.69
CA ASP A 102 13.40 3.54 3.74
C ASP A 102 12.81 4.61 4.68
N SER A 103 13.50 4.91 5.78
CA SER A 103 13.20 6.02 6.69
C SER A 103 14.47 6.46 7.44
N CYS A 104 14.39 7.44 8.34
CA CYS A 104 15.60 7.87 9.08
C CYS A 104 16.07 6.88 10.16
N ARG A 105 15.24 5.89 10.51
CA ARG A 105 15.49 4.82 11.50
C ARG A 105 15.81 5.28 12.93
N THR A 106 15.79 6.59 13.21
CA THR A 106 16.36 7.18 14.43
C THR A 106 15.39 8.10 15.17
N CYS A 107 14.35 8.62 14.51
CA CYS A 107 13.32 9.43 15.14
C CYS A 107 12.36 8.57 15.98
N GLU A 108 11.57 9.22 16.84
CA GLU A 108 10.59 8.57 17.72
C GLU A 108 9.67 7.61 16.97
N SER A 109 9.01 8.07 15.90
CA SER A 109 8.14 7.20 15.08
C SER A 109 8.86 5.97 14.55
N CYS A 110 10.13 6.07 14.15
CA CYS A 110 10.89 4.91 13.67
C CYS A 110 11.31 3.95 14.78
N ARG A 111 11.39 4.40 16.03
CA ARG A 111 11.68 3.55 17.20
C ARG A 111 10.43 2.85 17.72
N GLU A 112 9.26 3.36 17.37
CA GLU A 112 7.94 2.80 17.72
C GLU A 112 7.32 1.99 16.58
N ASP A 113 8.11 1.58 15.58
CA ASP A 113 7.64 0.81 14.40
C ASP A 113 6.52 1.54 13.62
N GLN A 114 6.63 2.86 13.55
CA GLN A 114 5.74 3.76 12.82
C GLN A 114 6.52 4.55 11.75
N GLU A 115 7.30 3.86 10.92
CA GLU A 115 8.12 4.50 9.88
C GLU A 115 7.28 5.33 8.89
N ASN A 116 5.99 5.01 8.73
CA ASN A 116 5.02 5.77 7.95
C ASN A 116 4.74 7.18 8.48
N TYR A 117 5.04 7.46 9.74
CA TYR A 117 4.97 8.81 10.32
C TYR A 117 6.34 9.52 10.33
N CYS A 118 7.39 8.88 9.82
CA CYS A 118 8.69 9.53 9.67
C CYS A 118 8.64 10.64 8.62
N THR A 119 9.07 11.85 8.99
CA THR A 119 9.17 12.99 8.05
C THR A 119 10.25 12.82 6.98
N LYS A 120 11.11 11.80 7.14
CA LYS A 120 12.14 11.39 6.17
C LYS A 120 11.85 9.99 5.60
N ALA A 121 10.60 9.52 5.66
CA ALA A 121 10.21 8.30 4.98
C ALA A 121 10.44 8.43 3.47
N ILE A 122 10.96 7.37 2.86
CA ILE A 122 11.26 7.32 1.43
C ILE A 122 10.20 6.44 0.77
N ALA A 123 9.43 7.04 -0.15
CA ALA A 123 8.41 6.35 -0.91
C ALA A 123 9.02 5.37 -1.93
N THR A 124 8.29 4.30 -2.22
CA THR A 124 8.70 3.22 -3.14
C THR A 124 8.93 3.67 -4.58
N TYR A 125 8.25 4.74 -4.98
CA TYR A 125 8.46 5.44 -6.24
C TYR A 125 8.16 6.92 -6.04
N ASN A 126 8.45 7.75 -7.05
CA ASN A 126 8.22 9.20 -6.99
C ASN A 126 8.92 9.88 -5.79
N GLY A 127 10.08 9.35 -5.43
CA GLY A 127 10.92 9.84 -4.34
C GLY A 127 12.39 9.67 -4.71
N VAL A 128 13.26 10.28 -3.91
CA VAL A 128 14.71 10.20 -4.08
C VAL A 128 15.29 9.41 -2.91
N HIS A 129 16.07 8.38 -3.21
CA HIS A 129 16.77 7.59 -2.20
C HIS A 129 17.92 8.39 -1.57
N HIS A 130 18.46 7.90 -0.46
CA HIS A 130 19.62 8.50 0.22
C HIS A 130 20.87 8.69 -0.66
N ASP A 131 21.04 7.89 -1.71
CA ASP A 131 22.15 7.98 -2.67
C ASP A 131 21.90 8.99 -3.81
N GLY A 132 20.75 9.68 -3.79
CA GLY A 132 20.35 10.64 -4.82
C GLY A 132 19.66 10.02 -6.03
N THR A 133 19.51 8.69 -6.08
CA THR A 133 18.81 8.02 -7.18
C THR A 133 17.29 8.15 -7.05
N ILE A 134 16.61 8.21 -8.20
CA ILE A 134 15.13 8.22 -8.24
C ILE A 134 14.62 6.82 -7.96
N ASN A 135 13.63 6.71 -7.07
CA ASN A 135 12.96 5.46 -6.81
C ASN A 135 11.97 5.11 -7.93
N TYR A 136 12.13 3.88 -8.44
CA TYR A 136 11.25 3.26 -9.43
C TYR A 136 10.49 2.10 -8.79
N GLY A 137 9.16 2.09 -8.96
CA GLY A 137 8.25 1.15 -8.32
C GLY A 137 8.18 -0.23 -8.98
N GLY A 138 7.15 -0.97 -8.61
CA GLY A 138 6.94 -2.37 -8.96
C GLY A 138 6.41 -2.65 -10.36
N TYR A 139 6.15 -1.65 -11.20
CA TYR A 139 5.85 -1.87 -12.62
C TYR A 139 7.14 -2.14 -13.40
N SER A 140 7.96 -3.05 -12.86
CA SER A 140 9.27 -3.45 -13.33
C SER A 140 9.54 -4.92 -13.02
N ASP A 141 10.59 -5.48 -13.61
CA ASP A 141 10.97 -6.89 -13.51
C ASP A 141 11.62 -7.27 -12.18
N HIS A 142 12.32 -6.35 -11.53
CA HIS A 142 12.86 -6.51 -10.18
C HIS A 142 12.89 -5.20 -9.39
N ILE A 143 13.02 -5.30 -8.08
CA ILE A 143 13.27 -4.19 -7.15
C ILE A 143 14.35 -4.58 -6.14
N VAL A 144 15.08 -3.60 -5.60
CA VAL A 144 16.00 -3.76 -4.49
C VAL A 144 15.47 -2.95 -3.31
N VAL A 145 15.40 -3.57 -2.13
CA VAL A 145 14.84 -2.96 -0.92
C VAL A 145 15.58 -3.47 0.31
N ASP A 146 15.73 -2.62 1.32
CA ASP A 146 16.24 -3.03 2.62
C ASP A 146 15.29 -4.04 3.31
N GLU A 147 15.84 -5.06 3.97
CA GLU A 147 15.06 -6.15 4.56
C GLU A 147 14.01 -5.68 5.60
N ARG A 148 14.21 -4.50 6.21
CA ARG A 148 13.26 -3.89 7.12
C ARG A 148 11.92 -3.59 6.45
N TYR A 149 11.95 -3.16 5.19
CA TYR A 149 10.77 -2.68 4.44
C TYR A 149 10.17 -3.72 3.50
N ALA A 150 10.75 -4.91 3.43
CA ALA A 150 10.11 -6.09 2.84
C ALA A 150 9.34 -6.87 3.93
N VAL A 151 8.25 -7.55 3.55
CA VAL A 151 7.46 -8.40 4.45
C VAL A 151 7.36 -9.83 3.90
N LYS A 152 7.38 -10.84 4.77
CA LYS A 152 7.14 -12.23 4.35
C LYS A 152 5.68 -12.41 3.95
N ILE A 153 5.44 -13.07 2.83
CA ILE A 153 4.10 -13.47 2.41
C ILE A 153 3.84 -14.89 2.91
N PRO A 154 2.83 -15.12 3.75
CA PRO A 154 2.49 -16.45 4.22
C PRO A 154 2.19 -17.40 3.06
N HIS A 155 2.69 -18.64 3.11
CA HIS A 155 2.46 -19.64 2.05
C HIS A 155 0.98 -19.97 1.83
N THR A 156 0.13 -19.74 2.84
CA THR A 156 -1.32 -19.95 2.77
C THR A 156 -2.06 -18.82 2.05
N LEU A 157 -1.39 -17.70 1.75
CA LEU A 157 -2.00 -16.54 1.10
C LEU A 157 -1.68 -16.54 -0.40
N PRO A 158 -2.68 -16.59 -1.28
CA PRO A 158 -2.45 -16.49 -2.72
C PRO A 158 -1.72 -15.20 -3.08
N LEU A 159 -0.61 -15.30 -3.82
CA LEU A 159 0.29 -14.18 -4.11
C LEU A 159 -0.41 -13.01 -4.80
N VAL A 160 -1.29 -13.29 -5.77
CA VAL A 160 -2.07 -12.26 -6.50
C VAL A 160 -2.93 -11.46 -5.53
N SER A 161 -3.57 -12.12 -4.58
CA SER A 161 -4.48 -11.49 -3.61
C SER A 161 -3.73 -10.79 -2.48
N ALA A 162 -2.44 -11.09 -2.28
CA ALA A 162 -1.61 -10.46 -1.27
C ALA A 162 -1.18 -9.04 -1.66
N ALA A 163 -0.99 -8.75 -2.96
CA ALA A 163 -0.50 -7.46 -3.43
C ALA A 163 -1.34 -6.26 -2.91
N PRO A 164 -2.67 -6.23 -3.06
CA PRO A 164 -3.48 -5.11 -2.58
C PRO A 164 -3.44 -4.91 -1.06
N LEU A 165 -3.02 -5.92 -0.30
CA LEU A 165 -2.94 -5.79 1.16
C LEU A 165 -1.78 -4.88 1.61
N LEU A 166 -0.76 -4.71 0.76
CA LEU A 166 0.45 -3.94 1.04
C LEU A 166 0.24 -2.42 1.01
N CYS A 167 -0.87 -1.95 0.43
CA CYS A 167 -1.31 -0.56 0.52
C CYS A 167 -2.73 -0.49 1.07
N ALA A 168 -3.74 -0.84 0.25
CA ALA A 168 -5.13 -0.70 0.65
C ALA A 168 -5.48 -1.53 1.90
N GLY A 169 -4.88 -2.72 2.06
CA GLY A 169 -5.09 -3.54 3.25
C GLY A 169 -4.58 -2.91 4.54
N ILE A 170 -3.29 -2.56 4.60
CA ILE A 170 -2.71 -1.95 5.78
C ILE A 170 -3.35 -0.58 6.10
N SER A 171 -3.74 0.18 5.07
CA SER A 171 -4.47 1.45 5.24
C SER A 171 -5.83 1.29 5.91
N MET A 172 -6.51 0.14 5.75
CA MET A 172 -7.75 -0.15 6.46
C MET A 172 -7.50 -0.82 7.81
N TYR A 173 -6.53 -1.72 7.89
CA TYR A 173 -6.20 -2.48 9.11
C TYR A 173 -5.67 -1.57 10.22
N SER A 174 -4.71 -0.70 9.90
CA SER A 174 -4.01 0.15 10.89
C SER A 174 -4.97 1.01 11.73
N PRO A 175 -5.83 1.86 11.14
CA PRO A 175 -6.76 2.68 11.93
C PRO A 175 -7.77 1.83 12.70
N MET A 176 -8.24 0.70 12.16
CA MET A 176 -9.17 -0.17 12.88
C MET A 176 -8.56 -0.71 14.17
N LYS A 177 -7.28 -1.11 14.13
CA LYS A 177 -6.56 -1.56 15.31
C LYS A 177 -6.24 -0.41 16.26
N TYR A 178 -5.69 0.68 15.74
CA TYR A 178 -5.24 1.82 16.54
C TYR A 178 -6.39 2.46 17.33
N PHE A 179 -7.56 2.63 16.71
CA PHE A 179 -8.73 3.25 17.34
C PHE A 179 -9.67 2.24 18.05
N GLY A 180 -9.27 0.97 18.20
CA GLY A 180 -10.07 -0.03 18.90
C GLY A 180 -11.43 -0.33 18.25
N LEU A 181 -11.50 -0.31 16.92
CA LEU A 181 -12.73 -0.53 16.13
C LEU A 181 -13.00 -2.02 15.84
N THR A 182 -12.33 -2.91 16.56
CA THR A 182 -12.42 -4.37 16.38
C THR A 182 -13.21 -5.01 17.51
N GLY A 183 -14.14 -5.90 17.19
CA GLY A 183 -14.85 -6.72 18.17
C GLY A 183 -16.36 -6.77 17.93
N PRO A 184 -17.05 -7.76 18.54
CA PRO A 184 -18.48 -7.98 18.33
C PRO A 184 -19.38 -6.87 18.89
N ASP A 185 -18.87 -6.07 19.83
CA ASP A 185 -19.54 -4.90 20.39
C ASP A 185 -19.38 -3.64 19.52
N LYS A 186 -18.58 -3.70 18.45
CA LYS A 186 -18.33 -2.57 17.56
C LYS A 186 -19.27 -2.58 16.35
N HIS A 187 -19.62 -1.38 15.90
CA HIS A 187 -20.33 -1.14 14.64
C HIS A 187 -19.59 -0.06 13.86
N VAL A 188 -19.09 -0.41 12.68
CA VAL A 188 -18.29 0.47 11.81
C VAL A 188 -19.04 0.80 10.52
N GLY A 189 -19.02 2.08 10.16
CA GLY A 189 -19.43 2.56 8.84
C GLY A 189 -18.25 2.58 7.86
N ILE A 190 -18.41 1.99 6.68
CA ILE A 190 -17.44 2.08 5.58
C ILE A 190 -18.03 2.98 4.49
N VAL A 191 -17.49 4.19 4.35
CA VAL A 191 -17.96 5.18 3.36
C VAL A 191 -17.23 4.98 2.04
N GLY A 192 -17.99 4.58 1.01
CA GLY A 192 -17.47 4.27 -0.32
C GLY A 192 -16.96 2.83 -0.45
N LEU A 193 -17.38 2.15 -1.51
CA LEU A 193 -17.03 0.75 -1.77
C LEU A 193 -16.09 0.61 -2.97
N GLY A 194 -14.86 1.11 -2.82
CA GLY A 194 -13.77 1.03 -3.80
C GLY A 194 -12.66 0.06 -3.38
N GLY A 195 -11.42 0.32 -3.80
CA GLY A 195 -10.24 -0.47 -3.44
C GLY A 195 -10.04 -0.59 -1.92
N LEU A 196 -9.97 0.52 -1.20
CA LEU A 196 -9.89 0.50 0.26
C LEU A 196 -11.19 -0.03 0.89
N GLY A 197 -12.33 0.48 0.44
CA GLY A 197 -13.63 0.15 1.03
C GLY A 197 -13.95 -1.34 1.09
N HIS A 198 -13.73 -2.09 0.00
CA HIS A 198 -14.03 -3.52 -0.01
C HIS A 198 -13.12 -4.32 0.93
N ILE A 199 -11.83 -3.95 1.02
CA ILE A 199 -10.89 -4.57 1.97
C ILE A 199 -11.25 -4.18 3.41
N GLY A 200 -11.69 -2.94 3.64
CA GLY A 200 -12.21 -2.48 4.91
C GLY A 200 -13.39 -3.31 5.41
N VAL A 201 -14.37 -3.60 4.54
CA VAL A 201 -15.47 -4.50 4.88
C VAL A 201 -14.95 -5.87 5.28
N ARG A 202 -14.03 -6.46 4.48
CA ARG A 202 -13.46 -7.79 4.78
C ARG A 202 -12.72 -7.83 6.12
N PHE A 203 -11.89 -6.84 6.43
CA PHE A 203 -11.21 -6.77 7.72
C PHE A 203 -12.17 -6.59 8.89
N ALA A 204 -13.12 -5.65 8.78
CA ALA A 204 -14.09 -5.42 9.85
C ALA A 204 -14.94 -6.67 10.12
N LYS A 205 -15.40 -7.38 9.08
CA LYS A 205 -16.08 -8.68 9.24
C LYS A 205 -15.17 -9.75 9.87
N ALA A 206 -13.90 -9.83 9.47
CA ALA A 206 -12.94 -10.75 10.06
C ALA A 206 -12.64 -10.45 11.54
N PHE A 207 -12.76 -9.18 11.97
CA PHE A 207 -12.67 -8.80 13.38
C PHE A 207 -13.95 -9.06 14.19
N GLY A 208 -15.01 -9.58 13.56
CA GLY A 208 -16.30 -9.80 14.20
C GLY A 208 -17.12 -8.52 14.38
N THR A 209 -16.72 -7.40 13.78
CA THR A 209 -17.40 -6.11 13.87
C THR A 209 -18.66 -6.10 12.99
N LYS A 210 -19.73 -5.43 13.43
CA LYS A 210 -20.88 -5.14 12.57
C LYS A 210 -20.52 -4.05 11.56
N VAL A 211 -20.83 -4.25 10.28
CA VAL A 211 -20.41 -3.36 9.20
C VAL A 211 -21.61 -2.81 8.44
N THR A 212 -21.65 -1.49 8.29
CA THR A 212 -22.59 -0.82 7.39
C THR A 212 -21.81 -0.10 6.30
N VAL A 213 -22.11 -0.40 5.04
CA VAL A 213 -21.55 0.33 3.90
C VAL A 213 -22.40 1.56 3.63
N VAL A 214 -21.77 2.72 3.49
CA VAL A 214 -22.42 3.98 3.12
C VAL A 214 -21.99 4.35 1.70
N SER A 215 -22.94 4.62 0.82
CA SER A 215 -22.67 4.94 -0.58
C SER A 215 -23.59 6.05 -1.11
N SER A 216 -23.19 6.75 -2.16
CA SER A 216 -24.02 7.79 -2.79
C SER A 216 -25.12 7.24 -3.70
N THR A 217 -25.03 5.96 -4.09
CA THR A 217 -26.01 5.28 -4.95
C THR A 217 -26.25 3.85 -4.46
N THR A 218 -27.32 3.23 -4.95
CA THR A 218 -27.66 1.83 -4.64
C THR A 218 -26.84 0.81 -5.44
N GLY A 219 -26.06 1.23 -6.45
CA GLY A 219 -25.44 0.33 -7.43
C GLY A 219 -24.47 -0.69 -6.86
N LYS A 220 -23.98 -0.48 -5.63
CA LYS A 220 -23.04 -1.37 -4.93
C LYS A 220 -23.68 -2.11 -3.73
N SER A 221 -24.99 -2.03 -3.54
CA SER A 221 -25.67 -2.66 -2.41
C SER A 221 -25.52 -4.18 -2.43
N LYS A 222 -25.69 -4.80 -3.60
CA LYS A 222 -25.54 -6.25 -3.78
C LYS A 222 -24.13 -6.71 -3.46
N ASP A 223 -23.10 -6.01 -3.96
CA ASP A 223 -21.71 -6.35 -3.67
C ASP A 223 -21.39 -6.18 -2.18
N ALA A 224 -21.90 -5.12 -1.54
CA ALA A 224 -21.72 -4.89 -0.12
C ALA A 224 -22.33 -6.02 0.72
N LEU A 225 -23.61 -6.34 0.49
CA LEU A 225 -24.38 -7.27 1.33
C LEU A 225 -24.06 -8.73 0.99
N ASP A 226 -24.18 -9.11 -0.28
CA ASP A 226 -24.13 -10.52 -0.70
C ASP A 226 -22.70 -11.01 -0.90
N THR A 227 -21.84 -10.18 -1.51
CA THR A 227 -20.48 -10.59 -1.88
C THR A 227 -19.48 -10.39 -0.75
N LEU A 228 -19.54 -9.22 -0.08
CA LEU A 228 -18.60 -8.84 0.96
C LEU A 228 -19.09 -9.15 2.38
N GLY A 229 -20.40 -9.38 2.56
CA GLY A 229 -20.99 -9.76 3.84
C GLY A 229 -21.20 -8.60 4.80
N ALA A 230 -21.41 -7.37 4.31
CA ALA A 230 -21.82 -6.26 5.16
C ALA A 230 -23.20 -6.53 5.79
N ASP A 231 -23.41 -6.03 7.00
CA ASP A 231 -24.65 -6.21 7.76
C ASP A 231 -25.72 -5.16 7.42
N GLY A 232 -25.33 -4.09 6.71
CA GLY A 232 -26.25 -3.07 6.25
C GLY A 232 -25.67 -2.21 5.14
N PHE A 233 -26.55 -1.49 4.46
CA PHE A 233 -26.22 -0.55 3.39
C PHE A 233 -27.05 0.71 3.55
N LEU A 234 -26.41 1.88 3.45
CA LEU A 234 -27.06 3.19 3.54
C LEU A 234 -26.74 4.03 2.30
N VAL A 235 -27.77 4.65 1.74
CA VAL A 235 -27.63 5.63 0.66
C VAL A 235 -27.51 7.02 1.27
N SER A 236 -26.34 7.65 1.16
CA SER A 236 -26.04 8.94 1.81
C SER A 236 -26.85 10.12 1.28
N THR A 237 -27.44 9.98 0.09
CA THR A 237 -28.32 10.98 -0.55
C THR A 237 -29.79 10.80 -0.17
N ASP A 238 -30.14 9.72 0.54
CA ASP A 238 -31.46 9.49 1.11
C ASP A 238 -31.48 10.00 2.55
N GLU A 239 -32.11 11.17 2.75
CA GLU A 239 -32.16 11.81 4.07
C GLU A 239 -32.87 10.95 5.13
N ASP A 240 -33.87 10.16 4.74
CA ASP A 240 -34.64 9.36 5.69
C ASP A 240 -33.81 8.19 6.19
N GLN A 241 -33.05 7.52 5.31
CA GLN A 241 -32.06 6.52 5.71
C GLN A 241 -30.99 7.10 6.65
N MET A 242 -30.52 8.32 6.36
CA MET A 242 -29.51 8.99 7.19
C MET A 242 -30.06 9.39 8.57
N LYS A 243 -31.32 9.85 8.67
CA LYS A 243 -31.99 10.17 9.94
C LYS A 243 -32.24 8.93 10.81
N VAL A 244 -32.69 7.82 10.20
CA VAL A 244 -32.90 6.56 10.94
C VAL A 244 -31.58 5.99 11.46
N SER A 245 -30.48 6.17 10.73
CA SER A 245 -29.14 5.75 11.17
C SER A 245 -28.55 6.60 12.30
N THR A 246 -29.12 7.77 12.62
CA THR A 246 -28.66 8.62 13.74
C THR A 246 -29.30 8.24 15.08
N LEU A 247 -30.32 7.37 15.09
CA LEU A 247 -30.94 6.84 16.31
C LEU A 247 -30.04 5.88 17.08
N PHE A 248 -28.90 5.45 16.52
CA PHE A 248 -27.84 4.74 17.27
C PHE A 248 -27.16 5.61 18.34
N ARG A 249 -27.46 6.93 18.40
CA ARG A 249 -26.96 7.85 19.43
C ARG A 249 -27.58 7.63 20.83
N LEU A 250 -28.72 6.95 20.93
CA LEU A 250 -29.42 6.78 22.22
C LEU A 250 -28.74 5.82 23.20
N GLN A 251 -27.70 5.08 22.78
CA GLN A 251 -26.88 4.28 23.70
C GLN A 251 -25.66 5.06 24.23
N TRP A 252 -25.31 6.20 23.65
CA TRP A 252 -24.16 7.01 24.06
C TRP A 252 -24.47 7.85 25.32
N GLU A 253 -25.71 8.33 25.48
CA GLU A 253 -26.11 9.13 26.65
C GLU A 253 -26.34 8.28 27.91
N LEU A 254 -26.64 6.98 27.78
CA LEU A 254 -26.83 6.05 28.90
C LEU A 254 -25.52 5.57 29.55
N TRP A 255 -24.37 5.83 28.93
CA TRP A 255 -23.03 5.49 29.46
C TRP A 255 -22.31 6.68 30.12
N MET A 256 -22.86 7.89 30.02
CA MET A 256 -22.33 9.10 30.66
C MET A 256 -23.22 9.61 31.81
N ALA A 257 -24.17 8.78 32.27
CA ALA A 257 -25.00 9.01 33.46
C ALA A 257 -24.56 8.08 34.60
#